data_AF-A0A928FTR8-F1
#
_entry.id   AF-A0A928FTR8-F1
#
_cell.length_a   1.000
_cell.length_b   1.000
_cell.length_c   1.000
_cell.angle_alpha   90.00
_cell.angle_beta   90.00
_cell.angle_gamma   90.00
#
_symmetry.space_group_name_H-M   'P 1'
#
loop_
_entity.id
_entity.type
_entity.pdbx_description
1 polymer ?
#
loop_
_entity_poly.entity_id
_entity_poly.type
_entity_poly.pdbx_seq_one_letter_code
_entity_poly.pdbx_strand_id
1 'polypeptide(L)'
;MKQIYSLCVALVATMFTGCCNAPVETFAEAADPTPLTEAQAEAWKSVDGLNGAWGTADIAYSRSIVPQEVTATYATAGWRNEKVSAQLLLWTNENINGVECKVSDFKSANATLPASIAEARFVRYTLGDVRAENCRCGRPNGHPAILQADMLDNLDRFDIPANTVRPVWVTVNIPADAAPGVYTAKVKISHNGCGSITLPLEVEVVNQTLPAPREWVYHLDLWQHPSAIARVEGLECWSDAHFEAMRPYMQMLADAGQKVITANLNRDPWGYQCFDDYEAMIYWYRYDNNVWKYDYTIFDKWVEFAMSFGIDKQINCYSMLPWRTIVDYQDMRTTAKDNRLRQIHAEPGTPAFEEAWGPFLVDFTKHLREKGWLHKTNIAIDERAPKDMDEAVRVLKKYAPELGFAMADNHDSYKRYNNVMRDVCVAQRHSVADNSDILKRREQGLVTTFYVCCSTVYPNAFTNSDPYESELLCVYGVACDYDGMLRWAYNSWPSRPEYDSRFRRWASGDTYIVYPGARSSARFERLIDGVEFSEKVRVLRTKYAGHEALKPLEEALREFKNYKIVEGNSDPISDINNMELPWRERLAKVNNLLIEASKALAE
;
A
#
# COMPACT_ATOMS: atom_id res chain seq x y z
N MET A 1 -71.72 -27.76 16.69
CA MET A 1 -71.12 -27.55 18.02
C MET A 1 -69.61 -27.62 17.84
N LYS A 2 -68.75 -26.63 18.06
CA LYS A 2 -68.77 -25.30 18.71
C LYS A 2 -67.77 -24.42 17.91
N GLN A 3 -68.18 -23.23 17.46
CA GLN A 3 -67.65 -21.91 17.86
C GLN A 3 -66.12 -21.76 17.90
N ILE A 4 -65.57 -20.89 17.04
CA ILE A 4 -64.47 -19.99 17.41
C ILE A 4 -64.83 -18.56 16.97
N TYR A 5 -64.64 -17.65 17.91
CA TYR A 5 -65.02 -16.24 17.91
C TYR A 5 -64.03 -15.32 17.19
N SER A 6 -64.57 -14.18 16.77
CA SER A 6 -63.98 -12.90 16.36
C SER A 6 -62.74 -12.44 17.13
N LEU A 7 -61.89 -11.66 16.45
CA LEU A 7 -61.53 -10.31 16.92
C LEU A 7 -61.01 -9.44 15.76
N CYS A 8 -61.77 -8.41 15.38
CA CYS A 8 -61.29 -7.28 14.59
C CYS A 8 -60.60 -6.30 15.54
N VAL A 9 -59.33 -5.98 15.27
CA VAL A 9 -58.63 -4.84 15.89
C VAL A 9 -58.34 -3.84 14.78
N ALA A 10 -58.97 -2.68 14.87
CA ALA A 10 -58.70 -1.52 14.03
C ALA A 10 -57.33 -0.94 14.39
N LEU A 11 -56.41 -0.90 13.44
CA LEU A 11 -55.12 -0.24 13.59
C LEU A 11 -55.28 1.23 13.17
N VAL A 12 -55.25 2.12 14.15
CA VAL A 12 -55.12 3.56 13.94
C VAL A 12 -53.67 3.82 13.50
N ALA A 13 -53.49 4.21 12.24
CA ALA A 13 -52.20 4.64 11.71
C ALA A 13 -51.92 6.08 12.18
N THR A 14 -51.21 6.23 13.28
CA THR A 14 -50.52 7.47 13.63
C THR A 14 -49.24 7.55 12.80
N MET A 15 -49.20 8.42 11.80
CA MET A 15 -47.96 8.82 11.13
C MET A 15 -47.06 9.55 12.14
N PHE A 16 -46.08 8.85 12.69
CA PHE A 16 -44.89 9.48 13.24
C PHE A 16 -43.89 9.66 12.08
N THR A 17 -43.72 10.89 11.60
CA THR A 17 -42.50 11.31 10.91
C THR A 17 -41.38 11.42 11.94
N GLY A 18 -40.84 10.27 12.34
CA GLY A 18 -39.58 10.20 13.08
C GLY A 18 -38.45 10.04 12.07
N CYS A 19 -37.56 11.02 11.97
CA CYS A 19 -36.22 10.82 11.41
C CYS A 19 -35.47 9.85 12.32
N CYS A 20 -35.74 8.55 12.19
CA CYS A 20 -34.97 7.50 12.84
C CYS A 20 -33.65 7.33 12.07
N ASN A 21 -32.67 8.20 12.33
CA ASN A 21 -31.28 7.92 11.94
C ASN A 21 -30.69 6.95 12.97
N ALA A 22 -30.78 5.66 12.68
CA ALA A 22 -29.98 4.66 13.38
C ALA A 22 -28.48 5.01 13.22
N PRO A 23 -27.66 4.87 14.26
CA PRO A 23 -26.23 5.15 14.18
C PRO A 23 -25.57 4.26 13.12
N VAL A 24 -24.55 4.79 12.45
CA VAL A 24 -23.77 4.01 11.47
C VAL A 24 -22.72 3.22 12.21
N GLU A 25 -23.12 2.08 12.77
CA GLU A 25 -22.21 1.19 13.47
C GLU A 25 -21.74 0.06 12.56
N THR A 26 -20.52 0.21 12.00
CA THR A 26 -19.77 -0.91 11.41
C THR A 26 -18.94 -1.62 12.48
N PHE A 27 -18.12 -0.86 13.20
CA PHE A 27 -17.37 -1.31 14.38
C PHE A 27 -16.97 -0.10 15.24
N ALA A 28 -16.73 -0.32 16.53
CA ALA A 28 -16.20 0.70 17.44
C ALA A 28 -14.67 0.74 17.42
N GLU A 29 -14.10 1.94 17.33
CA GLU A 29 -12.66 2.18 17.49
C GLU A 29 -12.26 2.01 18.96
N ALA A 30 -10.97 1.74 19.22
CA ALA A 30 -10.48 1.63 20.59
C ALA A 30 -10.58 2.95 21.37
N ALA A 31 -10.60 2.87 22.70
CA ALA A 31 -10.32 4.03 23.55
C ALA A 31 -8.90 4.55 23.29
N ASP A 32 -8.70 5.86 23.45
CA ASP A 32 -7.37 6.44 23.24
C ASP A 32 -6.49 6.08 24.44
N PRO A 33 -5.40 5.32 24.25
CA PRO A 33 -4.55 4.91 25.35
C PRO A 33 -3.64 6.04 25.86
N THR A 34 -3.52 7.14 25.12
CA THR A 34 -2.64 8.25 25.48
C THR A 34 -3.37 9.22 26.42
N PRO A 35 -2.88 9.43 27.65
CA PRO A 35 -3.50 10.36 28.58
C PRO A 35 -3.30 11.80 28.10
N LEU A 36 -4.35 12.61 28.26
CA LEU A 36 -4.27 14.04 28.01
C LEU A 36 -3.57 14.76 29.17
N THR A 37 -2.77 15.76 28.84
CA THR A 37 -2.32 16.78 29.81
C THR A 37 -3.50 17.65 30.26
N GLU A 38 -3.36 18.33 31.40
CA GLU A 38 -4.40 19.27 31.89
C GLU A 38 -4.73 20.36 30.86
N ALA A 39 -3.73 20.93 30.19
CA ALA A 39 -3.93 21.94 29.16
C ALA A 39 -4.71 21.40 27.94
N GLN A 40 -4.43 20.16 27.50
CA GLN A 40 -5.15 19.52 26.40
C GLN A 40 -6.61 19.20 26.78
N ALA A 41 -6.85 18.78 28.03
CA ALA A 41 -8.21 18.57 28.52
C ALA A 41 -8.98 19.88 28.64
N GLU A 42 -8.33 20.96 29.12
CA GLU A 42 -8.95 22.28 29.27
C GLU A 42 -9.32 22.91 27.92
N ALA A 43 -8.53 22.67 26.87
CA ALA A 43 -8.77 23.20 25.53
C ALA A 43 -10.15 22.82 24.95
N TRP A 44 -10.72 21.68 25.36
CA TRP A 44 -12.07 21.28 24.95
C TRP A 44 -13.19 22.18 25.48
N LYS A 45 -12.97 22.91 26.59
CA LYS A 45 -13.96 23.84 27.14
C LYS A 45 -14.16 25.10 26.28
N SER A 46 -13.18 25.41 25.43
CA SER A 46 -13.28 26.52 24.46
C SER A 46 -13.86 26.11 23.12
N VAL A 47 -14.11 24.81 22.91
CA VAL A 47 -14.77 24.31 21.71
C VAL A 47 -16.28 24.48 21.88
N ASP A 48 -16.96 25.00 20.86
CA ASP A 48 -18.42 25.14 20.84
C ASP A 48 -18.97 24.53 19.55
N GLY A 49 -19.97 23.65 19.69
CA GLY A 49 -20.59 22.94 18.58
C GLY A 49 -19.64 22.10 17.72
N LEU A 50 -20.06 21.85 16.47
CA LEU A 50 -19.21 21.24 15.44
C LEU A 50 -18.33 22.30 14.80
N ASN A 51 -17.02 22.06 14.79
CA ASN A 51 -16.02 22.89 14.14
C ASN A 51 -15.38 22.15 12.97
N GLY A 52 -14.83 22.91 12.01
CA GLY A 52 -14.24 22.36 10.81
C GLY A 52 -13.22 23.31 10.20
N ALA A 53 -12.06 22.78 9.81
CA ALA A 53 -10.99 23.53 9.16
C ALA A 53 -10.06 22.58 8.37
N TRP A 54 -9.23 23.14 7.49
CA TRP A 54 -8.23 22.36 6.76
C TRP A 54 -7.00 22.10 7.62
N GLY A 55 -6.52 20.86 7.58
CA GLY A 55 -5.21 20.46 8.10
C GLY A 55 -4.24 20.18 6.95
N THR A 56 -3.25 19.32 7.21
CA THR A 56 -2.36 18.77 6.20
C THR A 56 -2.61 17.26 6.04
N ALA A 57 -2.42 16.74 4.82
CA ALA A 57 -2.41 15.30 4.56
C ALA A 57 -1.10 14.62 5.02
N ASP A 58 -0.13 15.39 5.51
CA ASP A 58 1.21 14.89 5.86
C ASP A 58 1.28 14.17 7.19
N ILE A 59 0.39 14.47 8.14
CA ILE A 59 0.49 13.99 9.54
C ILE A 59 -0.77 13.23 9.95
N ALA A 60 -0.64 12.34 10.94
CA ALA A 60 -1.77 11.72 11.60
C ALA A 60 -2.24 12.56 12.80
N TYR A 61 -3.46 13.09 12.75
CA TYR A 61 -4.01 13.89 13.84
C TYR A 61 -4.49 13.02 15.00
N SER A 62 -4.28 13.49 16.24
CA SER A 62 -4.80 12.83 17.44
C SER A 62 -6.32 12.94 17.51
N ARG A 63 -6.98 11.87 17.97
CA ARG A 63 -8.42 11.89 18.25
C ARG A 63 -8.78 12.81 19.41
N SER A 64 -7.91 12.96 20.40
CA SER A 64 -8.27 13.50 21.71
C SER A 64 -7.73 14.91 21.97
N ILE A 65 -6.93 15.46 21.04
CA ILE A 65 -6.30 16.78 21.18
C ILE A 65 -6.96 17.75 20.19
N VAL A 66 -7.44 18.90 20.69
CA VAL A 66 -8.00 19.96 19.83
C VAL A 66 -6.96 20.39 18.78
N PRO A 67 -7.31 20.35 17.47
CA PRO A 67 -6.35 20.62 16.41
C PRO A 67 -5.71 22.02 16.51
N GLN A 68 -4.43 22.08 16.19
CA GLN A 68 -3.67 23.32 16.03
C GLN A 68 -3.21 23.45 14.57
N GLU A 69 -2.74 24.63 14.17
CA GLU A 69 -2.19 24.87 12.82
C GLU A 69 -3.18 24.55 11.68
N VAL A 70 -4.45 24.90 11.88
CA VAL A 70 -5.51 24.72 10.88
C VAL A 70 -5.77 26.00 10.08
N THR A 71 -6.30 25.85 8.87
CA THR A 71 -6.60 26.97 7.97
C THR A 71 -8.05 26.96 7.47
N ALA A 72 -8.58 28.12 7.11
CA ALA A 72 -9.96 28.26 6.62
C ALA A 72 -10.12 27.83 5.15
N THR A 73 -9.04 27.79 4.38
CA THR A 73 -9.02 27.54 2.93
C THR A 73 -7.88 26.61 2.58
N TYR A 74 -8.07 25.76 1.57
CA TYR A 74 -7.02 24.89 1.04
C TYR A 74 -6.87 25.10 -0.46
N ALA A 75 -5.63 25.15 -0.93
CA ALA A 75 -5.28 25.29 -2.33
C ALA A 75 -4.19 24.27 -2.68
N THR A 76 -4.33 23.62 -3.83
CA THR A 76 -3.34 22.69 -4.37
C THR A 76 -3.30 22.78 -5.89
N ALA A 77 -2.30 22.17 -6.51
CA ALA A 77 -2.13 22.11 -7.96
C ALA A 77 -1.81 20.69 -8.40
N GLY A 78 -2.37 20.27 -9.54
CA GLY A 78 -2.13 18.97 -10.12
C GLY A 78 -2.19 19.00 -11.64
N TRP A 79 -1.57 18.01 -12.28
CA TRP A 79 -1.63 17.76 -13.71
C TRP A 79 -2.99 17.16 -14.07
N ARG A 80 -3.33 17.18 -15.36
CA ARG A 80 -4.44 16.35 -15.84
C ARG A 80 -4.15 14.88 -15.57
N ASN A 81 -5.18 14.12 -15.24
CA ASN A 81 -5.11 12.69 -14.92
C ASN A 81 -4.36 12.36 -13.61
N GLU A 82 -4.09 13.35 -12.77
CA GLU A 82 -3.49 13.17 -11.44
C GLU A 82 -4.56 13.04 -10.36
N LYS A 83 -4.25 12.29 -9.32
CA LYS A 83 -5.00 12.28 -8.07
C LYS A 83 -4.35 13.22 -7.04
N VAL A 84 -5.08 14.23 -6.58
CA VAL A 84 -4.59 15.10 -5.49
C VAL A 84 -5.34 14.84 -4.19
N SER A 85 -4.60 14.87 -3.08
CA SER A 85 -5.11 14.58 -1.75
C SER A 85 -5.12 15.83 -0.86
N ALA A 86 -6.17 15.99 -0.07
CA ALA A 86 -6.30 17.02 0.96
C ALA A 86 -6.92 16.42 2.23
N GLN A 87 -6.75 17.10 3.37
CA GLN A 87 -7.33 16.63 4.63
C GLN A 87 -7.95 17.78 5.41
N LEU A 88 -9.22 17.64 5.78
CA LEU A 88 -9.90 18.53 6.71
C LEU A 88 -10.14 17.83 8.05
N LEU A 89 -10.31 18.62 9.09
CA LEU A 89 -10.53 18.15 10.45
C LEU A 89 -11.88 18.64 10.93
N LEU A 90 -12.65 17.73 11.52
CA LEU A 90 -13.87 18.04 12.24
C LEU A 90 -13.65 17.78 13.72
N TRP A 91 -14.08 18.68 14.60
CA TRP A 91 -13.96 18.45 16.04
C TRP A 91 -15.10 19.10 16.81
N THR A 92 -15.45 18.51 17.96
CA THR A 92 -16.59 18.95 18.76
C THR A 92 -16.45 18.51 20.21
N ASN A 93 -17.04 19.27 21.14
CA ASN A 93 -17.15 18.91 22.55
C ASN A 93 -18.50 18.23 22.90
N GLU A 94 -19.36 18.01 21.90
CA GLU A 94 -20.66 17.35 22.05
C GLU A 94 -20.80 16.17 21.07
N ASN A 95 -21.77 15.28 21.31
CA ASN A 95 -22.02 14.18 20.38
C ASN A 95 -22.78 14.69 19.16
N ILE A 96 -22.20 14.56 17.97
CA ILE A 96 -22.81 14.96 16.71
C ILE A 96 -23.04 13.72 15.85
N ASN A 97 -24.31 13.40 15.60
CA ASN A 97 -24.70 12.23 14.81
C ASN A 97 -24.98 12.59 13.35
N GLY A 98 -24.73 11.65 12.45
CA GLY A 98 -25.10 11.71 11.03
C GLY A 98 -24.36 12.80 10.27
N VAL A 99 -23.07 13.01 10.56
CA VAL A 99 -22.21 13.96 9.85
C VAL A 99 -21.96 13.44 8.43
N GLU A 100 -22.19 14.28 7.43
CA GLU A 100 -21.94 14.02 6.02
C GLU A 100 -21.00 15.10 5.46
N CYS A 101 -20.10 14.71 4.55
CA CYS A 101 -19.22 15.63 3.82
C CYS A 101 -19.50 15.53 2.32
N LYS A 102 -19.90 16.64 1.68
CA LYS A 102 -20.21 16.68 0.24
C LYS A 102 -19.39 17.77 -0.46
N VAL A 103 -18.71 17.39 -1.53
CA VAL A 103 -17.95 18.31 -2.38
C VAL A 103 -18.89 18.87 -3.45
N SER A 104 -18.81 20.17 -3.74
CA SER A 104 -19.54 20.79 -4.85
C SER A 104 -18.84 20.57 -6.19
N ASP A 105 -19.51 20.91 -7.29
CA ASP A 105 -18.83 21.05 -8.59
C ASP A 105 -17.66 22.03 -8.48
N PHE A 106 -16.62 21.76 -9.26
CA PHE A 106 -15.41 22.55 -9.38
C PHE A 106 -15.59 23.55 -10.53
N LYS A 107 -15.54 24.85 -10.22
CA LYS A 107 -15.84 25.91 -11.19
C LYS A 107 -14.61 26.76 -11.48
N SER A 108 -14.31 26.94 -12.76
CA SER A 108 -13.36 27.94 -13.25
C SER A 108 -14.11 29.00 -14.08
N ALA A 109 -13.40 29.98 -14.62
CA ALA A 109 -14.00 31.03 -15.45
C ALA A 109 -14.70 30.48 -16.71
N ASN A 110 -14.18 29.38 -17.28
CA ASN A 110 -14.60 28.89 -18.61
C ASN A 110 -15.03 27.41 -18.61
N ALA A 111 -14.90 26.69 -17.49
CA ALA A 111 -15.18 25.27 -17.41
C ALA A 111 -15.78 24.87 -16.05
N THR A 112 -16.40 23.70 -16.00
CA THR A 112 -16.91 23.08 -14.77
C THR A 112 -16.57 21.61 -14.79
N LEU A 113 -15.97 21.12 -13.71
CA LEU A 113 -15.77 19.68 -13.49
C LEU A 113 -16.80 19.20 -12.46
N PRO A 114 -17.42 18.02 -12.66
CA PRO A 114 -18.49 17.55 -11.80
C PRO A 114 -17.97 17.18 -10.41
N ALA A 115 -18.79 17.34 -9.38
CA ALA A 115 -18.46 16.93 -8.00
C ALA A 115 -17.98 15.46 -7.89
N SER A 116 -18.41 14.58 -8.80
CA SER A 116 -18.07 13.16 -8.83
C SER A 116 -16.58 12.87 -9.07
N ILE A 117 -15.78 13.88 -9.44
CA ILE A 117 -14.31 13.70 -9.49
C ILE A 117 -13.68 13.63 -8.10
N ALA A 118 -14.41 14.06 -7.07
CA ALA A 118 -13.94 14.15 -5.71
C ALA A 118 -14.72 13.23 -4.76
N GLU A 119 -14.01 12.72 -3.76
CA GLU A 119 -14.55 11.86 -2.73
C GLU A 119 -14.06 12.35 -1.36
N ALA A 120 -14.96 12.38 -0.37
CA ALA A 120 -14.64 12.71 1.02
C ALA A 120 -14.85 11.47 1.89
N ARG A 121 -13.79 10.96 2.51
CA ARG A 121 -13.79 9.73 3.31
C ARG A 121 -13.37 10.02 4.75
N PHE A 122 -14.14 9.53 5.72
CA PHE A 122 -13.78 9.67 7.13
C PHE A 122 -12.53 8.86 7.44
N VAL A 123 -11.53 9.49 8.07
CA VAL A 123 -10.32 8.79 8.52
C VAL A 123 -10.58 8.19 9.90
N ARG A 124 -10.50 6.87 9.98
CA ARG A 124 -10.72 6.06 11.16
C ARG A 124 -9.43 5.86 11.93
N TYR A 125 -9.61 5.64 13.23
CA TYR A 125 -8.51 5.44 14.15
C TYR A 125 -8.25 3.95 14.41
N THR A 126 -6.99 3.54 14.28
CA THR A 126 -6.53 2.18 14.53
C THR A 126 -5.47 2.19 15.63
N LEU A 127 -5.50 1.20 16.54
CA LEU A 127 -4.43 1.03 17.53
C LEU A 127 -3.12 0.68 16.82
N GLY A 128 -2.04 1.31 17.24
CA GLY A 128 -0.67 1.07 16.79
C GLY A 128 0.30 1.09 17.96
N ASP A 129 1.58 0.94 17.63
CA ASP A 129 2.68 1.03 18.58
C ASP A 129 3.20 2.46 18.65
N VAL A 130 3.53 2.95 19.85
CA VAL A 130 4.32 4.19 19.98
C VAL A 130 5.64 3.99 19.24
N ARG A 131 6.02 4.94 18.39
CA ARG A 131 7.26 4.85 17.62
C ARG A 131 8.48 4.83 18.55
N ALA A 132 9.38 3.87 18.35
CA ALA A 132 10.61 3.75 19.14
C ALA A 132 11.65 2.90 18.39
N GLU A 133 12.95 3.19 18.57
CA GLU A 133 14.06 2.48 17.93
C GLU A 133 14.09 0.97 18.25
N ASN A 134 13.63 0.59 19.46
CA ASN A 134 13.52 -0.80 19.87
C ASN A 134 12.24 -1.49 19.37
N CYS A 135 11.27 -0.75 18.83
CA CYS A 135 10.00 -1.26 18.30
C CYS A 135 10.06 -1.33 16.78
N ARG A 136 10.79 -2.34 16.29
CA ARG A 136 11.11 -2.53 14.87
C ARG A 136 10.92 -4.02 14.47
N CYS A 137 11.95 -4.74 14.03
CA CYS A 137 11.88 -6.19 13.81
C CYS A 137 11.62 -7.09 15.04
N GLY A 138 11.83 -6.56 16.24
CA GLY A 138 11.69 -7.29 17.51
C GLY A 138 10.81 -6.52 18.48
N ARG A 139 9.55 -6.28 18.08
CA ARG A 139 8.56 -5.54 18.87
C ARG A 139 8.48 -6.08 20.31
N PRO A 140 8.73 -5.25 21.35
CA PRO A 140 8.68 -5.70 22.72
C PRO A 140 7.28 -6.16 23.17
N ASN A 141 7.24 -7.18 24.02
CA ASN A 141 6.00 -7.56 24.70
C ASN A 141 5.53 -6.40 25.59
N GLY A 142 4.25 -6.03 25.47
CA GLY A 142 3.66 -4.94 26.25
C GLY A 142 4.11 -3.53 25.82
N HIS A 143 4.67 -3.38 24.61
CA HIS A 143 5.04 -2.06 24.09
C HIS A 143 3.86 -1.08 24.11
N PRO A 144 4.08 0.21 24.49
CA PRO A 144 3.01 1.20 24.61
C PRO A 144 2.19 1.35 23.33
N ALA A 145 0.87 1.46 23.50
CA ALA A 145 -0.08 1.65 22.41
C ALA A 145 -0.31 3.14 22.15
N ILE A 146 -0.58 3.47 20.89
CA ILE A 146 -1.09 4.77 20.44
C ILE A 146 -2.30 4.54 19.55
N LEU A 147 -3.16 5.53 19.43
CA LEU A 147 -4.26 5.52 18.47
C LEU A 147 -3.92 6.42 17.29
N GLN A 148 -3.97 5.89 16.07
CA GLN A 148 -3.51 6.59 14.85
C GLN A 148 -4.61 6.72 13.82
N ALA A 149 -4.78 7.92 13.25
CA ALA A 149 -5.68 8.18 12.13
C ALA A 149 -5.05 7.64 10.84
N ASP A 150 -5.59 6.57 10.26
CA ASP A 150 -4.98 5.93 9.09
C ASP A 150 -6.00 5.38 8.07
N MET A 151 -7.02 4.64 8.51
CA MET A 151 -7.94 3.96 7.59
C MET A 151 -8.96 4.93 6.97
N LEU A 152 -9.02 5.03 5.64
CA LEU A 152 -10.04 5.81 4.94
C LEU A 152 -11.29 4.95 4.76
N ASP A 153 -12.37 5.31 5.45
CA ASP A 153 -13.61 4.53 5.46
C ASP A 153 -14.56 4.93 4.33
N ASN A 154 -15.32 3.95 3.84
CA ASN A 154 -16.26 4.09 2.74
C ASN A 154 -17.67 4.45 3.25
N LEU A 155 -17.76 5.14 4.39
CA LEU A 155 -19.02 5.53 5.01
C LEU A 155 -19.49 6.89 4.48
N ASP A 156 -20.76 6.96 4.06
CA ASP A 156 -21.38 8.22 3.63
C ASP A 156 -21.64 9.19 4.80
N ARG A 157 -21.80 8.66 6.01
CA ARG A 157 -22.03 9.44 7.22
C ARG A 157 -21.34 8.84 8.44
N PHE A 158 -20.99 9.70 9.41
CA PHE A 158 -20.27 9.32 10.63
C PHE A 158 -20.85 10.00 11.87
N ASP A 159 -20.86 9.29 12.99
CA ASP A 159 -21.23 9.85 14.29
C ASP A 159 -19.95 10.25 15.03
N ILE A 160 -19.79 11.53 15.36
CA ILE A 160 -18.60 12.08 16.02
C ILE A 160 -18.89 12.19 17.53
N PRO A 161 -18.21 11.43 18.39
CA PRO A 161 -18.36 11.56 19.85
C PRO A 161 -17.84 12.90 20.37
N ALA A 162 -18.38 13.31 21.51
CA ALA A 162 -17.92 14.47 22.26
C ALA A 162 -16.42 14.38 22.59
N ASN A 163 -15.74 15.53 22.52
CA ASN A 163 -14.31 15.70 22.78
C ASN A 163 -13.43 14.84 21.87
N THR A 164 -13.81 14.75 20.60
CA THR A 164 -13.02 14.03 19.60
C THR A 164 -12.79 14.84 18.32
N VAL A 165 -11.69 14.53 17.65
CA VAL A 165 -11.33 14.99 16.30
C VAL A 165 -11.58 13.85 15.32
N ARG A 166 -12.19 14.17 14.20
CA ARG A 166 -12.40 13.28 13.06
C ARG A 166 -11.79 13.90 11.80
N PRO A 167 -10.67 13.38 11.31
CA PRO A 167 -10.16 13.78 10.02
C PRO A 167 -11.05 13.23 8.90
N VAL A 168 -11.10 13.97 7.79
CA VAL A 168 -11.77 13.59 6.55
C VAL A 168 -10.79 13.81 5.41
N TRP A 169 -10.47 12.72 4.72
CA TRP A 169 -9.61 12.74 3.54
C TRP A 169 -10.43 13.13 2.32
N VAL A 170 -9.97 14.12 1.57
CA VAL A 170 -10.58 14.55 0.31
C VAL A 170 -9.65 14.17 -0.83
N THR A 171 -10.10 13.26 -1.68
CA THR A 171 -9.41 12.87 -2.90
C THR A 171 -10.05 13.59 -4.08
N VAL A 172 -9.26 14.17 -4.99
CA VAL A 172 -9.74 14.76 -6.25
C VAL A 172 -9.00 14.10 -7.41
N ASN A 173 -9.71 13.37 -8.25
CA ASN A 173 -9.18 12.75 -9.47
C ASN A 173 -9.35 13.71 -10.64
N ILE A 174 -8.30 14.44 -11.01
CA ILE A 174 -8.36 15.45 -12.08
C ILE A 174 -8.55 14.73 -13.42
N PRO A 175 -9.61 14.99 -14.20
CA PRO A 175 -9.82 14.34 -15.49
C PRO A 175 -8.67 14.57 -16.48
N ALA A 176 -8.36 13.55 -17.29
CA ALA A 176 -7.29 13.63 -18.30
C ALA A 176 -7.51 14.70 -19.37
N ASP A 177 -8.76 15.09 -19.60
CA ASP A 177 -9.22 16.10 -20.56
C ASP A 177 -9.60 17.44 -19.91
N ALA A 178 -9.36 17.61 -18.60
CA ALA A 178 -9.69 18.84 -17.89
C ALA A 178 -8.99 20.06 -18.52
N ALA A 179 -9.74 21.15 -18.73
CA ALA A 179 -9.14 22.40 -19.19
C ALA A 179 -8.22 22.97 -18.09
N PRO A 180 -7.00 23.46 -18.41
CA PRO A 180 -6.12 24.07 -17.43
C PRO A 180 -6.74 25.29 -16.78
N GLY A 181 -6.33 25.59 -15.56
CA GLY A 181 -6.74 26.76 -14.81
C GLY A 181 -7.14 26.45 -13.38
N VAL A 182 -7.49 27.51 -12.65
CA VAL A 182 -7.87 27.43 -11.24
C VAL A 182 -9.36 27.12 -11.13
N TYR A 183 -9.67 26.02 -10.44
CA TYR A 183 -11.03 25.62 -10.12
C TYR A 183 -11.31 25.80 -8.63
N THR A 184 -12.47 26.33 -8.31
CA THR A 184 -12.95 26.49 -6.94
C THR A 184 -14.13 25.58 -6.67
N ALA A 185 -14.09 24.90 -5.52
CA ALA A 185 -15.14 24.06 -4.99
C ALA A 185 -15.34 24.36 -3.50
N LYS A 186 -16.34 23.71 -2.92
CA LYS A 186 -16.66 23.80 -1.50
C LYS A 186 -16.90 22.40 -0.95
N VAL A 187 -16.34 22.12 0.23
CA VAL A 187 -16.74 20.96 1.03
C VAL A 187 -17.79 21.43 2.03
N LYS A 188 -19.01 20.93 1.87
CA LYS A 188 -20.12 21.18 2.78
C LYS A 188 -20.19 20.04 3.79
N ILE A 189 -20.11 20.38 5.07
CA ILE A 189 -20.29 19.46 6.18
C ILE A 189 -21.64 19.74 6.81
N SER A 190 -22.48 18.74 6.94
CA SER A 190 -23.81 18.85 7.56
C SER A 190 -24.08 17.68 8.49
N HIS A 191 -25.01 17.82 9.44
CA HIS A 191 -25.37 16.72 10.35
C HIS A 191 -26.89 16.62 10.50
N ASN A 192 -27.47 15.44 10.25
CA ASN A 192 -28.94 15.21 10.29
C ASN A 192 -29.75 16.22 9.45
N GLY A 193 -29.19 16.73 8.34
CA GLY A 193 -29.84 17.74 7.49
C GLY A 193 -29.89 19.16 8.08
N CYS A 194 -29.31 19.38 9.26
CA CYS A 194 -29.19 20.66 9.95
C CYS A 194 -27.72 21.06 10.09
N GLY A 195 -27.47 22.36 10.29
CA GLY A 195 -26.11 22.91 10.41
C GLY A 195 -25.28 22.78 9.13
N SER A 196 -24.48 23.78 8.79
CA SER A 196 -23.49 23.57 7.75
C SER A 196 -22.22 24.38 7.92
N ILE A 197 -21.10 23.67 8.01
CA ILE A 197 -19.77 24.26 7.80
C ILE A 197 -19.48 24.16 6.30
N THR A 198 -18.88 25.20 5.73
CA THR A 198 -18.50 25.22 4.32
C THR A 198 -17.05 25.64 4.22
N LEU A 199 -16.20 24.74 3.73
CA LEU A 199 -14.77 24.97 3.58
C LEU A 199 -14.43 25.14 2.09
N PRO A 200 -13.84 26.28 1.67
CA PRO A 200 -13.37 26.48 0.30
C PRO A 200 -12.20 25.55 -0.04
N LEU A 201 -12.23 25.01 -1.25
CA LEU A 201 -11.19 24.18 -1.86
C LEU A 201 -10.82 24.76 -3.23
N GLU A 202 -9.53 24.97 -3.47
CA GLU A 202 -8.99 25.40 -4.76
C GLU A 202 -8.07 24.33 -5.34
N VAL A 203 -8.26 24.01 -6.62
CA VAL A 203 -7.41 23.07 -7.37
C VAL A 203 -7.01 23.73 -8.69
N GLU A 204 -5.72 23.97 -8.87
CA GLU A 204 -5.15 24.42 -10.14
C GLU A 204 -4.81 23.22 -11.03
N VAL A 205 -5.46 23.14 -12.18
CA VAL A 205 -5.12 22.17 -13.23
C VAL A 205 -3.99 22.73 -14.08
N VAL A 206 -2.79 22.19 -13.90
CA VAL A 206 -1.59 22.54 -14.67
C VAL A 206 -1.71 21.98 -16.09
N ASN A 207 -1.23 22.70 -17.10
CA ASN A 207 -1.25 22.29 -18.51
C ASN A 207 -0.18 21.22 -18.84
N GLN A 208 -0.13 20.17 -18.03
CA GLN A 208 0.62 18.95 -18.25
C GLN A 208 -0.33 17.77 -18.01
N THR A 209 0.02 16.59 -18.53
CA THR A 209 -0.82 15.40 -18.42
C THR A 209 0.02 14.24 -17.88
N LEU A 210 -0.44 13.68 -16.76
CA LEU A 210 0.11 12.47 -16.19
C LEU A 210 -0.36 11.27 -17.04
N PRO A 211 0.52 10.33 -17.43
CA PRO A 211 0.08 9.10 -18.11
C PRO A 211 -0.91 8.31 -17.24
N ALA A 212 -1.69 7.41 -17.83
CA ALA A 212 -2.55 6.54 -17.02
C ALA A 212 -1.72 5.55 -16.17
N PRO A 213 -2.23 5.04 -15.03
CA PRO A 213 -1.48 4.12 -14.16
C PRO A 213 -0.84 2.91 -14.87
N ARG A 214 -1.53 2.35 -15.87
CA ARG A 214 -1.02 1.27 -16.71
C ARG A 214 0.22 1.64 -17.55
N GLU A 215 0.43 2.93 -17.80
CA GLU A 215 1.54 3.49 -18.59
C GLU A 215 2.68 4.01 -17.69
N TRP A 216 2.48 4.03 -16.37
CA TRP A 216 3.52 4.41 -15.42
C TRP A 216 4.69 3.44 -15.51
N VAL A 217 5.90 3.98 -15.53
CA VAL A 217 7.15 3.22 -15.64
C VAL A 217 7.60 2.73 -14.27
N TYR A 218 7.29 3.49 -13.21
CA TYR A 218 7.60 3.19 -11.82
C TYR A 218 7.27 1.73 -11.48
N HIS A 219 8.27 1.01 -11.01
CA HIS A 219 8.17 -0.40 -10.65
C HIS A 219 7.71 -0.54 -9.20
N LEU A 220 6.40 -0.46 -8.98
CA LEU A 220 5.80 -0.74 -7.68
C LEU A 220 5.59 -2.24 -7.49
N ASP A 221 6.12 -2.79 -6.39
CA ASP A 221 5.88 -4.17 -5.96
C ASP A 221 5.39 -4.23 -4.49
N LEU A 222 4.07 -4.30 -4.30
CA LEU A 222 3.43 -4.58 -3.01
C LEU A 222 2.91 -6.02 -2.98
N TRP A 223 3.49 -6.90 -2.15
CA TRP A 223 3.13 -8.32 -2.23
C TRP A 223 1.70 -8.60 -1.76
N GLN A 224 0.96 -9.32 -2.59
CA GLN A 224 -0.46 -9.60 -2.37
C GLN A 224 -0.66 -10.89 -1.56
N HIS A 225 -1.62 -10.88 -0.64
CA HIS A 225 -1.97 -12.04 0.18
C HIS A 225 -3.47 -12.40 0.02
N PRO A 226 -3.82 -13.19 -1.00
CA PRO A 226 -5.21 -13.60 -1.25
C PRO A 226 -5.87 -14.31 -0.07
N SER A 227 -5.19 -15.26 0.60
CA SER A 227 -5.77 -16.00 1.74
C SER A 227 -6.31 -15.10 2.85
N ALA A 228 -5.68 -13.94 3.09
CA ALA A 228 -6.13 -13.00 4.10
C ALA A 228 -7.50 -12.39 3.77
N ILE A 229 -7.81 -12.20 2.47
CA ILE A 229 -9.12 -11.73 2.00
C ILE A 229 -10.17 -12.80 2.24
N ALA A 230 -9.92 -14.05 1.82
CA ALA A 230 -10.82 -15.17 2.09
C ALA A 230 -11.20 -15.25 3.59
N ARG A 231 -10.21 -15.09 4.48
CA ARG A 231 -10.42 -15.17 5.92
C ARG A 231 -11.20 -13.98 6.50
N VAL A 232 -10.95 -12.73 6.08
CA VAL A 232 -11.77 -11.58 6.55
C VAL A 232 -13.22 -11.72 6.08
N GLU A 233 -13.40 -12.08 4.81
CA GLU A 233 -14.72 -12.12 4.17
C GLU A 233 -15.51 -13.39 4.53
N GLY A 234 -14.89 -14.35 5.24
CA GLY A 234 -15.52 -15.61 5.62
C GLY A 234 -15.80 -16.53 4.42
N LEU A 235 -14.94 -16.48 3.40
CA LEU A 235 -15.10 -17.19 2.14
C LEU A 235 -14.15 -18.37 2.03
N GLU A 236 -14.53 -19.37 1.22
CA GLU A 236 -13.63 -20.44 0.84
C GLU A 236 -12.52 -19.89 -0.08
N CYS A 237 -11.26 -20.12 0.28
CA CYS A 237 -10.12 -19.67 -0.51
C CYS A 237 -10.20 -20.25 -1.93
N TRP A 238 -9.87 -19.42 -2.92
CA TRP A 238 -9.95 -19.71 -4.37
C TRP A 238 -11.34 -19.97 -4.98
N SER A 239 -12.42 -19.90 -4.19
CA SER A 239 -13.79 -19.91 -4.72
C SER A 239 -14.07 -18.71 -5.63
N ASP A 240 -15.09 -18.79 -6.48
CA ASP A 240 -15.50 -17.65 -7.32
C ASP A 240 -15.90 -16.43 -6.46
N ALA A 241 -16.58 -16.65 -5.34
CA ALA A 241 -16.92 -15.60 -4.39
C ALA A 241 -15.65 -14.90 -3.84
N HIS A 242 -14.59 -15.65 -3.57
CA HIS A 242 -13.32 -15.08 -3.15
C HIS A 242 -12.68 -14.21 -4.25
N PHE A 243 -12.68 -14.67 -5.51
CA PHE A 243 -12.19 -13.86 -6.63
C PHE A 243 -13.00 -12.56 -6.83
N GLU A 244 -14.31 -12.62 -6.68
CA GLU A 244 -15.16 -11.41 -6.73
C GLU A 244 -14.86 -10.45 -5.58
N ALA A 245 -14.65 -10.95 -4.36
CA ALA A 245 -14.26 -10.14 -3.22
C ALA A 245 -12.88 -9.48 -3.39
N MET A 246 -11.96 -10.10 -4.12
CA MET A 246 -10.62 -9.54 -4.39
C MET A 246 -10.61 -8.40 -5.42
N ARG A 247 -11.63 -8.28 -6.29
CA ARG A 247 -11.64 -7.30 -7.39
C ARG A 247 -11.37 -5.85 -6.96
N PRO A 248 -12.06 -5.28 -5.96
CA PRO A 248 -11.82 -3.88 -5.60
C PRO A 248 -10.41 -3.64 -5.02
N TYR A 249 -9.81 -4.64 -4.37
CA TYR A 249 -8.42 -4.56 -3.92
C TYR A 249 -7.45 -4.56 -5.10
N MET A 250 -7.67 -5.45 -6.09
CA MET A 250 -6.81 -5.50 -7.28
C MET A 250 -6.94 -4.25 -8.15
N GLN A 251 -8.14 -3.68 -8.27
CA GLN A 251 -8.34 -2.40 -8.94
C GLN A 251 -7.58 -1.28 -8.24
N MET A 252 -7.74 -1.15 -6.91
CA MET A 252 -7.02 -0.16 -6.12
C MET A 252 -5.49 -0.30 -6.26
N LEU A 253 -5.00 -1.54 -6.29
CA LEU A 253 -3.57 -1.82 -6.46
C LEU A 253 -3.07 -1.50 -7.89
N ALA A 254 -3.88 -1.76 -8.92
CA ALA A 254 -3.59 -1.40 -10.30
C ALA A 254 -3.56 0.13 -10.52
N ASP A 255 -4.51 0.84 -9.90
CA ASP A 255 -4.60 2.30 -9.94
C ASP A 255 -3.40 2.97 -9.25
N ALA A 256 -2.78 2.30 -8.28
CA ALA A 256 -1.51 2.72 -7.67
C ALA A 256 -0.26 2.40 -8.52
N GLY A 257 -0.44 1.73 -9.67
CA GLY A 257 0.66 1.43 -10.60
C GLY A 257 1.44 0.15 -10.29
N GLN A 258 0.87 -0.80 -9.54
CA GLN A 258 1.47 -2.11 -9.29
C GLN A 258 1.93 -2.80 -10.59
N LYS A 259 3.12 -3.41 -10.56
CA LYS A 259 3.73 -4.07 -11.72
C LYS A 259 3.89 -5.59 -11.57
N VAL A 260 3.87 -6.09 -10.34
CA VAL A 260 4.28 -7.46 -10.04
C VAL A 260 3.13 -8.27 -9.46
N ILE A 261 2.91 -9.47 -10.01
CA ILE A 261 2.00 -10.47 -9.43
C ILE A 261 2.82 -11.34 -8.46
N THR A 262 2.40 -11.39 -7.20
CA THR A 262 2.93 -12.34 -6.21
C THR A 262 2.26 -13.69 -6.41
N ALA A 263 3.04 -14.76 -6.60
CA ALA A 263 2.52 -16.12 -6.72
C ALA A 263 3.30 -17.11 -5.86
N ASN A 264 2.63 -18.13 -5.33
CA ASN A 264 3.27 -19.14 -4.49
C ASN A 264 3.61 -20.40 -5.30
N LEU A 265 4.87 -20.84 -5.27
CA LEU A 265 5.33 -22.10 -5.88
C LEU A 265 4.85 -23.32 -5.11
N ASN A 266 4.75 -23.18 -3.79
CA ASN A 266 4.25 -24.18 -2.84
C ASN A 266 3.55 -23.46 -1.67
N ARG A 267 2.94 -24.20 -0.74
CA ARG A 267 2.22 -23.61 0.39
C ARG A 267 3.17 -22.87 1.33
N ASP A 268 2.75 -21.69 1.80
CA ASP A 268 3.37 -20.93 2.89
C ASP A 268 4.90 -20.72 2.75
N PRO A 269 5.37 -20.01 1.70
CA PRO A 269 6.81 -19.86 1.47
C PRO A 269 7.54 -19.07 2.56
N TRP A 270 6.80 -18.33 3.40
CA TRP A 270 7.35 -17.57 4.52
C TRP A 270 7.17 -18.20 5.90
N GLY A 271 6.75 -19.46 5.98
CA GLY A 271 6.81 -20.25 7.21
C GLY A 271 6.01 -19.66 8.39
N TYR A 272 4.74 -19.33 8.18
CA TYR A 272 3.83 -18.80 9.20
C TYR A 272 4.27 -17.46 9.80
N GLN A 273 4.97 -16.63 9.02
CA GLN A 273 5.35 -15.30 9.49
C GLN A 273 4.13 -14.38 9.68
N CYS A 274 3.09 -14.53 8.86
CA CYS A 274 1.87 -13.73 8.89
C CYS A 274 0.83 -14.32 9.86
N PHE A 275 -0.31 -13.65 10.00
CA PHE A 275 -1.46 -14.22 10.72
C PHE A 275 -2.08 -15.39 9.95
N ASP A 276 -2.29 -15.20 8.64
CA ASP A 276 -2.77 -16.22 7.72
C ASP A 276 -1.59 -16.93 7.02
N ASP A 277 -1.79 -18.22 6.71
CA ASP A 277 -0.91 -18.97 5.82
C ASP A 277 -1.15 -18.53 4.37
N TYR A 278 -0.09 -18.45 3.59
CA TYR A 278 -0.22 -18.37 2.14
C TYR A 278 -0.67 -19.73 1.60
N GLU A 279 -1.86 -19.78 1.00
CA GLU A 279 -2.42 -21.03 0.46
C GLU A 279 -1.70 -21.42 -0.84
N ALA A 280 -1.69 -22.72 -1.14
CA ALA A 280 -1.07 -23.23 -2.36
C ALA A 280 -1.79 -22.69 -3.61
N MET A 281 -1.01 -22.20 -4.58
CA MET A 281 -1.49 -21.89 -5.93
C MET A 281 -1.17 -23.00 -6.94
N ILE A 282 -0.21 -23.86 -6.60
CA ILE A 282 0.20 -25.01 -7.40
C ILE A 282 0.14 -26.24 -6.51
N TYR A 283 -0.68 -27.23 -6.86
CA TYR A 283 -0.75 -28.48 -6.11
C TYR A 283 0.23 -29.49 -6.65
N TRP A 284 1.02 -30.10 -5.76
CA TRP A 284 2.07 -31.06 -6.10
C TRP A 284 1.60 -32.46 -5.76
N TYR A 285 1.65 -33.37 -6.73
CA TYR A 285 1.25 -34.76 -6.58
C TYR A 285 2.41 -35.68 -6.90
N ARG A 286 2.71 -36.62 -5.99
CA ARG A 286 3.76 -37.62 -6.19
C ARG A 286 3.13 -38.99 -6.49
N TYR A 287 3.31 -39.47 -7.71
CA TYR A 287 2.77 -40.76 -8.17
C TYR A 287 3.78 -41.91 -8.08
N ASP A 288 5.06 -41.58 -8.09
CA ASP A 288 6.17 -42.52 -7.86
C ASP A 288 7.39 -41.75 -7.33
N ASN A 289 8.47 -42.44 -6.96
CA ASN A 289 9.70 -41.82 -6.46
C ASN A 289 10.23 -40.70 -7.38
N ASN A 290 10.06 -40.85 -8.70
CA ASN A 290 10.52 -39.87 -9.70
C ASN A 290 9.40 -39.31 -10.59
N VAL A 291 8.13 -39.58 -10.28
CA VAL A 291 6.99 -39.15 -11.10
C VAL A 291 6.15 -38.15 -10.32
N TRP A 292 6.24 -36.89 -10.72
CA TRP A 292 5.48 -35.77 -10.19
C TRP A 292 4.44 -35.28 -11.20
N LYS A 293 3.33 -34.75 -10.70
CA LYS A 293 2.39 -33.92 -11.47
C LYS A 293 2.08 -32.67 -10.69
N TYR A 294 1.86 -31.58 -11.43
CA TYR A 294 1.56 -30.28 -10.86
C TYR A 294 0.23 -29.79 -11.43
N ASP A 295 -0.64 -29.28 -10.57
CA ASP A 295 -1.89 -28.64 -10.98
C ASP A 295 -1.74 -27.14 -10.83
N TYR A 296 -1.74 -26.44 -11.98
CA TYR A 296 -1.58 -25.00 -12.10
C TYR A 296 -2.92 -24.25 -12.16
N THR A 297 -4.07 -24.90 -11.96
CA THR A 297 -5.39 -24.29 -12.16
C THR A 297 -5.58 -23.01 -11.34
N ILE A 298 -5.18 -23.02 -10.06
CA ILE A 298 -5.29 -21.83 -9.20
C ILE A 298 -4.26 -20.76 -9.59
N PHE A 299 -3.03 -21.16 -9.85
CA PHE A 299 -1.97 -20.26 -10.35
C PHE A 299 -2.42 -19.54 -11.63
N ASP A 300 -2.95 -20.25 -12.61
CA ASP A 300 -3.42 -19.68 -13.87
C ASP A 300 -4.56 -18.69 -13.64
N LYS A 301 -5.58 -19.09 -12.88
CA LYS A 301 -6.73 -18.24 -12.57
C LYS A 301 -6.30 -16.97 -11.83
N TRP A 302 -5.37 -17.08 -10.89
CA TRP A 302 -4.82 -15.94 -10.17
C TRP A 302 -4.03 -14.98 -11.07
N VAL A 303 -3.14 -15.52 -11.90
CA VAL A 303 -2.33 -14.71 -12.82
C VAL A 303 -3.21 -14.01 -13.86
N GLU A 304 -4.15 -14.72 -14.48
CA GLU A 304 -5.10 -14.14 -15.43
C GLU A 304 -5.98 -13.07 -14.78
N PHE A 305 -6.43 -13.33 -13.54
CA PHE A 305 -7.20 -12.37 -12.76
C PHE A 305 -6.41 -11.08 -12.53
N ALA A 306 -5.17 -11.15 -12.05
CA ALA A 306 -4.35 -9.97 -11.83
C ALA A 306 -4.02 -9.23 -13.14
N MET A 307 -3.70 -9.97 -14.21
CA MET A 307 -3.47 -9.39 -15.53
C MET A 307 -4.70 -8.67 -16.10
N SER A 308 -5.92 -9.08 -15.74
CA SER A 308 -7.14 -8.41 -16.19
C SER A 308 -7.29 -6.97 -15.68
N PHE A 309 -6.57 -6.61 -14.61
CA PHE A 309 -6.47 -5.25 -14.09
C PHE A 309 -5.29 -4.46 -14.68
N GLY A 310 -4.50 -5.06 -15.58
CA GLY A 310 -3.30 -4.45 -16.15
C GLY A 310 -2.03 -4.63 -15.30
N ILE A 311 -2.07 -5.49 -14.27
CA ILE A 311 -0.89 -5.87 -13.50
C ILE A 311 -0.24 -7.05 -14.22
N ASP A 312 0.61 -6.77 -15.20
CA ASP A 312 1.13 -7.81 -16.09
C ASP A 312 2.63 -7.70 -16.42
N LYS A 313 3.37 -6.75 -15.84
CA LYS A 313 4.79 -6.55 -16.16
C LYS A 313 5.66 -7.73 -15.69
N GLN A 314 5.36 -8.30 -14.52
CA GLN A 314 6.17 -9.36 -13.91
C GLN A 314 5.33 -10.31 -13.05
N ILE A 315 5.73 -11.58 -12.97
CA ILE A 315 5.21 -12.58 -12.02
C ILE A 315 6.38 -13.04 -11.15
N ASN A 316 6.33 -12.76 -9.86
CA ASN A 316 7.32 -13.23 -8.90
C ASN A 316 6.78 -14.47 -8.17
N CYS A 317 7.42 -15.61 -8.38
CA CYS A 317 7.02 -16.89 -7.82
C CYS A 317 7.86 -17.27 -6.58
N TYR A 318 7.24 -17.22 -5.40
CA TYR A 318 7.85 -17.46 -4.09
C TYR A 318 7.53 -18.87 -3.56
N SER A 319 8.49 -19.64 -3.06
CA SER A 319 9.91 -19.51 -3.32
C SER A 319 10.53 -20.90 -3.40
N MET A 320 11.62 -21.02 -4.16
CA MET A 320 12.49 -22.19 -4.12
C MET A 320 13.19 -22.36 -2.77
N LEU A 321 13.35 -21.26 -2.02
CA LEU A 321 14.00 -21.24 -0.71
C LEU A 321 13.01 -20.81 0.39
N PRO A 322 11.94 -21.59 0.66
CA PRO A 322 11.00 -21.23 1.69
C PRO A 322 11.68 -21.21 3.07
N TRP A 323 11.18 -20.39 3.99
CA TRP A 323 11.83 -20.16 5.30
C TRP A 323 12.06 -21.44 6.11
N ARG A 324 11.19 -22.44 5.95
CA ARG A 324 11.29 -23.75 6.61
C ARG A 324 11.83 -24.87 5.73
N THR A 325 12.29 -24.56 4.51
CA THR A 325 12.84 -25.54 3.54
C THR A 325 11.94 -26.76 3.29
N ILE A 326 10.63 -26.58 3.48
CA ILE A 326 9.60 -27.60 3.31
C ILE A 326 8.92 -27.44 1.96
N VAL A 327 8.68 -28.57 1.30
CA VAL A 327 7.78 -28.69 0.15
C VAL A 327 6.62 -29.60 0.54
N ASP A 328 5.40 -29.04 0.55
CA ASP A 328 4.16 -29.77 0.75
C ASP A 328 3.68 -30.45 -0.55
N TYR A 329 3.22 -31.69 -0.45
CA TYR A 329 2.69 -32.47 -1.58
C TYR A 329 1.63 -33.48 -1.15
N GLN A 330 0.82 -33.97 -2.09
CA GLN A 330 -0.05 -35.13 -1.89
C GLN A 330 0.60 -36.40 -2.43
N ASP A 331 0.62 -37.45 -1.61
CA ASP A 331 1.20 -38.73 -1.99
C ASP A 331 0.14 -39.63 -2.64
N MET A 332 0.24 -39.79 -3.96
CA MET A 332 -0.67 -40.62 -4.76
C MET A 332 -0.21 -42.08 -4.86
N ARG A 333 0.94 -42.44 -4.25
CA ARG A 333 1.44 -43.83 -4.18
C ARG A 333 0.66 -44.65 -3.15
N THR A 334 0.10 -43.99 -2.14
CA THR A 334 -0.62 -44.68 -1.07
C THR A 334 -2.03 -45.08 -1.52
N THR A 335 -2.43 -46.32 -1.23
CA THR A 335 -3.78 -46.82 -1.51
C THR A 335 -4.85 -46.18 -0.62
N ALA A 336 -4.44 -45.55 0.47
CA ALA A 336 -5.29 -44.63 1.23
C ALA A 336 -5.40 -43.31 0.45
N LYS A 337 -6.58 -43.05 -0.13
CA LYS A 337 -6.94 -41.73 -0.66
C LYS A 337 -7.17 -40.74 0.50
N ASP A 338 -6.18 -40.52 1.36
CA ASP A 338 -6.23 -39.39 2.28
C ASP A 338 -5.68 -38.16 1.56
N ASN A 339 -6.48 -37.09 1.45
CA ASN A 339 -6.07 -35.80 0.85
C ASN A 339 -5.08 -35.06 1.78
N ARG A 340 -4.27 -35.79 2.55
CA ARG A 340 -3.36 -35.22 3.53
C ARG A 340 -2.07 -34.79 2.84
N LEU A 341 -1.64 -33.58 3.17
CA LEU A 341 -0.34 -33.08 2.77
C LEU A 341 0.78 -33.86 3.49
N ARG A 342 1.81 -34.16 2.74
CA ARG A 342 3.09 -34.73 3.17
C ARG A 342 4.18 -33.70 2.91
N GLN A 343 5.29 -33.81 3.64
CA GLN A 343 6.38 -32.84 3.59
C GLN A 343 7.68 -33.49 3.13
N ILE A 344 8.43 -32.77 2.29
CA ILE A 344 9.84 -33.05 1.99
C ILE A 344 10.65 -31.90 2.56
N HIS A 345 11.67 -32.23 3.36
CA HIS A 345 12.70 -31.28 3.74
C HIS A 345 13.72 -31.16 2.59
N ALA A 346 13.60 -30.09 1.83
CA ALA A 346 14.40 -29.77 0.66
C ALA A 346 15.43 -28.71 1.04
N GLU A 347 16.49 -29.12 1.74
CA GLU A 347 17.59 -28.22 2.12
C GLU A 347 18.50 -27.92 0.93
N PRO A 348 18.86 -26.64 0.64
CA PRO A 348 19.74 -26.29 -0.47
C PRO A 348 21.07 -27.05 -0.44
N GLY A 349 21.48 -27.55 -1.61
CA GLY A 349 22.69 -28.37 -1.76
C GLY A 349 22.53 -29.85 -1.39
N THR A 350 21.35 -30.31 -0.97
CA THR A 350 21.07 -31.74 -0.75
C THR A 350 20.45 -32.41 -1.98
N PRO A 351 20.55 -33.74 -2.11
CA PRO A 351 19.84 -34.48 -3.16
C PRO A 351 18.32 -34.25 -3.12
N ALA A 352 17.72 -34.19 -1.92
CA ALA A 352 16.29 -33.98 -1.73
C ALA A 352 15.80 -32.64 -2.33
N PHE A 353 16.62 -31.60 -2.28
CA PHE A 353 16.31 -30.31 -2.91
C PHE A 353 16.22 -30.43 -4.42
N GLU A 354 17.20 -31.10 -5.03
CA GLU A 354 17.24 -31.26 -6.48
C GLU A 354 16.15 -32.24 -6.98
N GLU A 355 15.86 -33.29 -6.20
CA GLU A 355 14.77 -34.24 -6.47
C GLU A 355 13.37 -33.61 -6.40
N ALA A 356 13.17 -32.63 -5.51
CA ALA A 356 11.92 -31.90 -5.39
C ALA A 356 11.78 -30.83 -6.49
N TRP A 357 12.78 -29.95 -6.63
CA TRP A 357 12.68 -28.77 -7.49
C TRP A 357 13.01 -29.04 -8.95
N GLY A 358 13.88 -29.99 -9.28
CA GLY A 358 14.31 -30.26 -10.65
C GLY A 358 13.15 -30.61 -11.59
N PRO A 359 12.34 -31.65 -11.28
CA PRO A 359 11.16 -32.01 -12.07
C PRO A 359 10.14 -30.88 -12.17
N PHE A 360 9.91 -30.16 -11.07
CA PHE A 360 8.99 -29.03 -11.02
C PHE A 360 9.41 -27.91 -11.97
N LEU A 361 10.68 -27.50 -11.92
CA LEU A 361 11.19 -26.41 -12.74
C LEU A 361 11.08 -26.72 -14.24
N VAL A 362 11.32 -27.97 -14.64
CA VAL A 362 11.15 -28.39 -16.04
C VAL A 362 9.68 -28.30 -16.47
N ASP A 363 8.76 -28.85 -15.66
CA ASP A 363 7.34 -28.86 -15.97
C ASP A 363 6.75 -27.45 -15.95
N PHE A 364 7.08 -26.65 -14.94
CA PHE A 364 6.62 -25.27 -14.81
C PHE A 364 7.13 -24.39 -15.94
N THR A 365 8.39 -24.55 -16.36
CA THR A 365 8.93 -23.83 -17.52
C THR A 365 8.16 -24.18 -18.80
N LYS A 366 7.79 -25.45 -18.98
CA LYS A 366 6.95 -25.87 -20.11
C LYS A 366 5.57 -25.22 -20.03
N HIS A 367 4.90 -25.30 -18.87
CA HIS A 367 3.59 -24.69 -18.64
C HIS A 367 3.61 -23.18 -18.94
N LEU A 368 4.56 -22.45 -18.38
CA LEU A 368 4.72 -21.01 -18.62
C LEU A 368 5.01 -20.67 -20.08
N ARG A 369 5.71 -21.54 -20.82
CA ARG A 369 5.92 -21.37 -22.26
C ARG A 369 4.62 -21.54 -23.03
N GLU A 370 3.80 -22.52 -22.68
CA GLU A 370 2.48 -22.75 -23.28
C GLU A 370 1.52 -21.58 -22.99
N LYS A 371 1.58 -20.99 -21.79
CA LYS A 371 0.82 -19.79 -21.43
C LYS A 371 1.39 -18.48 -22.01
N GLY A 372 2.62 -18.51 -22.54
CA GLY A 372 3.33 -17.32 -23.02
C GLY A 372 3.87 -16.40 -21.92
N TRP A 373 3.94 -16.86 -20.67
CA TRP A 373 4.33 -16.08 -19.49
C TRP A 373 5.81 -16.22 -19.12
N LEU A 374 6.53 -17.19 -19.69
CA LEU A 374 7.93 -17.51 -19.33
C LEU A 374 8.87 -16.29 -19.29
N HIS A 375 8.73 -15.36 -20.22
CA HIS A 375 9.59 -14.17 -20.33
C HIS A 375 9.39 -13.14 -19.21
N LYS A 376 8.24 -13.18 -18.51
CA LYS A 376 7.88 -12.26 -17.42
C LYS A 376 7.81 -12.94 -16.05
N THR A 377 8.05 -14.25 -15.97
CA THR A 377 8.09 -15.00 -14.72
C THR A 377 9.51 -15.07 -14.16
N ASN A 378 9.62 -14.77 -12.85
CA ASN A 378 10.82 -14.96 -12.06
C ASN A 378 10.58 -15.98 -10.95
N ILE A 379 11.59 -16.81 -10.68
CA ILE A 379 11.72 -17.44 -9.37
C ILE A 379 12.21 -16.36 -8.40
N ALA A 380 11.42 -16.08 -7.37
CA ALA A 380 11.69 -15.02 -6.41
C ALA A 380 12.18 -15.58 -5.07
N ILE A 381 13.19 -14.94 -4.49
CA ILE A 381 13.82 -15.36 -3.22
C ILE A 381 13.94 -14.16 -2.27
N ASP A 382 13.64 -14.41 -0.99
CA ASP A 382 13.61 -13.43 0.09
C ASP A 382 14.80 -13.63 1.05
N GLU A 383 15.77 -12.72 1.03
CA GLU A 383 16.87 -12.55 2.01
C GLU A 383 17.56 -13.83 2.52
N ARG A 384 17.94 -14.76 1.62
CA ARG A 384 18.65 -15.99 2.02
C ARG A 384 20.17 -15.84 2.05
N ALA A 385 20.82 -16.68 2.85
CA ALA A 385 22.27 -16.71 2.96
C ALA A 385 22.92 -16.96 1.58
N PRO A 386 24.05 -16.29 1.24
CA PRO A 386 24.68 -16.40 -0.07
C PRO A 386 24.98 -17.84 -0.52
N LYS A 387 25.28 -18.75 0.42
CA LYS A 387 25.52 -20.17 0.12
C LYS A 387 24.25 -20.89 -0.35
N ASP A 388 23.12 -20.65 0.30
CA ASP A 388 21.83 -21.24 -0.10
C ASP A 388 21.41 -20.71 -1.47
N MET A 389 21.65 -19.42 -1.70
CA MET A 389 21.41 -18.75 -2.98
C MET A 389 22.22 -19.38 -4.11
N ASP A 390 23.51 -19.65 -3.90
CA ASP A 390 24.35 -20.31 -4.91
C ASP A 390 23.77 -21.65 -5.34
N GLU A 391 23.28 -22.45 -4.40
CA GLU A 391 22.67 -23.75 -4.69
C GLU A 391 21.33 -23.63 -5.40
N ALA A 392 20.47 -22.69 -4.99
CA ALA A 392 19.21 -22.42 -5.69
C ALA A 392 19.45 -21.96 -7.13
N VAL A 393 20.38 -21.03 -7.34
CA VAL A 393 20.75 -20.53 -8.67
C VAL A 393 21.38 -21.63 -9.52
N ARG A 394 22.20 -22.52 -8.94
CA ARG A 394 22.75 -23.69 -9.64
C ARG A 394 21.65 -24.62 -10.15
N VAL A 395 20.68 -24.95 -9.29
CA VAL A 395 19.54 -25.81 -9.66
C VAL A 395 18.67 -25.12 -10.71
N LEU A 396 18.36 -23.83 -10.54
CA LEU A 396 17.60 -23.05 -11.51
C LEU A 396 18.27 -23.06 -12.89
N LYS A 397 19.58 -22.77 -12.97
CA LYS A 397 20.36 -22.82 -14.22
C LYS A 397 20.38 -24.21 -14.85
N LYS A 398 20.39 -25.27 -14.04
CA LYS A 398 20.42 -26.66 -14.54
C LYS A 398 19.09 -27.09 -15.14
N TYR A 399 17.96 -26.77 -14.50
CA TYR A 399 16.64 -27.31 -14.87
C TYR A 399 15.74 -26.32 -15.62
N ALA A 400 15.95 -25.02 -15.46
CA ALA A 400 15.15 -23.98 -16.11
C ALA A 400 15.99 -22.71 -16.40
N PRO A 401 17.01 -22.80 -17.26
CA PRO A 401 17.88 -21.66 -17.59
C PRO A 401 17.17 -20.48 -18.27
N GLU A 402 15.95 -20.69 -18.79
CA GLU A 402 15.13 -19.65 -19.44
C GLU A 402 14.29 -18.83 -18.44
N LEU A 403 14.09 -19.35 -17.21
CA LEU A 403 13.33 -18.63 -16.18
C LEU A 403 14.13 -17.45 -15.65
N GLY A 404 13.41 -16.37 -15.34
CA GLY A 404 14.00 -15.24 -14.67
C GLY A 404 14.26 -15.52 -13.20
N PHE A 405 15.08 -14.68 -12.59
CA PHE A 405 15.41 -14.74 -11.17
C PHE A 405 15.25 -13.34 -10.56
N ALA A 406 14.57 -13.28 -9.42
CA ALA A 406 14.33 -12.05 -8.66
C ALA A 406 14.74 -12.22 -7.18
N MET A 407 15.23 -11.16 -6.55
CA MET A 407 15.56 -11.22 -5.13
C MET A 407 15.37 -9.90 -4.38
N ALA A 408 14.91 -10.01 -3.12
CA ALA A 408 15.12 -8.99 -2.11
C ALA A 408 16.46 -9.25 -1.41
N ASP A 409 17.38 -8.28 -1.46
CA ASP A 409 18.76 -8.43 -1.02
C ASP A 409 19.14 -7.43 0.06
N ASN A 410 19.73 -7.96 1.14
CA ASN A 410 20.27 -7.19 2.24
C ASN A 410 21.75 -7.53 2.54
N HIS A 411 22.44 -8.21 1.61
CA HIS A 411 23.83 -8.64 1.72
C HIS A 411 24.75 -8.11 0.59
N ASP A 412 24.26 -7.23 -0.30
CA ASP A 412 24.92 -6.89 -1.58
C ASP A 412 25.30 -8.13 -2.42
N SER A 413 24.59 -9.24 -2.17
CA SER A 413 24.82 -10.53 -2.81
C SER A 413 24.36 -10.55 -4.26
N TYR A 414 23.48 -9.63 -4.67
CA TYR A 414 23.00 -9.48 -6.03
C TYR A 414 24.12 -9.34 -7.07
N LYS A 415 25.25 -8.72 -6.67
CA LYS A 415 26.45 -8.55 -7.51
C LYS A 415 27.03 -9.89 -8.00
N ARG A 416 26.76 -10.98 -7.29
CA ARG A 416 27.19 -12.35 -7.65
C ARG A 416 26.34 -12.96 -8.78
N TYR A 417 25.12 -12.45 -8.98
CA TYR A 417 24.11 -13.05 -9.86
C TYR A 417 23.66 -12.12 -11.00
N ASN A 418 24.37 -11.01 -11.22
CA ASN A 418 24.02 -9.96 -12.19
C ASN A 418 23.71 -10.47 -13.61
N ASN A 419 24.25 -11.62 -14.03
CA ASN A 419 24.04 -12.19 -15.36
C ASN A 419 22.76 -13.04 -15.52
N VAL A 420 22.04 -13.33 -14.44
CA VAL A 420 20.80 -14.14 -14.47
C VAL A 420 19.61 -13.49 -13.79
N MET A 421 19.85 -12.44 -13.02
CA MET A 421 18.84 -11.78 -12.20
C MET A 421 18.13 -10.67 -12.98
N ARG A 422 16.83 -10.86 -13.25
CA ARG A 422 16.00 -9.89 -13.99
C ARG A 422 15.56 -8.70 -13.12
N ASP A 423 15.37 -8.96 -11.83
CA ASP A 423 14.89 -7.99 -10.86
C ASP A 423 15.66 -8.12 -9.54
N VAL A 424 16.06 -6.99 -8.98
CA VAL A 424 16.66 -6.92 -7.66
C VAL A 424 16.07 -5.78 -6.88
N CYS A 425 15.71 -6.06 -5.64
CA CYS A 425 15.31 -5.07 -4.69
C CYS A 425 16.32 -5.01 -3.55
N VAL A 426 17.04 -3.90 -3.41
CA VAL A 426 18.05 -3.75 -2.34
C VAL A 426 17.46 -3.12 -1.10
N ALA A 427 17.89 -3.56 0.08
CA ALA A 427 17.51 -2.92 1.32
C ALA A 427 17.99 -1.47 1.33
N GLN A 428 17.14 -0.53 1.74
CA GLN A 428 17.41 0.91 1.80
C GLN A 428 18.56 1.34 2.74
N ARG A 429 19.30 0.40 3.35
CA ARG A 429 20.41 0.61 4.30
C ARG A 429 21.31 1.80 3.94
N HIS A 430 22.18 2.22 4.86
CA HIS A 430 23.07 3.40 4.70
C HIS A 430 23.95 3.39 3.43
N SER A 431 24.02 2.28 2.68
CA SER A 431 24.58 2.19 1.34
C SER A 431 23.47 2.07 0.27
N VAL A 432 23.24 3.15 -0.49
CA VAL A 432 22.49 3.08 -1.76
C VAL A 432 23.16 2.07 -2.69
N ALA A 433 22.39 1.33 -3.49
CA ALA A 433 22.95 0.53 -4.59
C ALA A 433 23.90 1.39 -5.43
N ASP A 434 24.94 0.77 -5.98
CA ASP A 434 25.89 1.49 -6.80
C ASP A 434 25.17 2.03 -8.04
N ASN A 435 25.17 3.35 -8.22
CA ASN A 435 24.47 3.97 -9.35
C ASN A 435 25.00 3.43 -10.70
N SER A 436 26.27 3.03 -10.77
CA SER A 436 26.80 2.39 -11.98
C SER A 436 26.21 1.00 -12.23
N ASP A 437 25.81 0.27 -11.19
CA ASP A 437 25.12 -1.01 -11.33
C ASP A 437 23.67 -0.80 -11.78
N ILE A 438 22.98 0.19 -11.21
CA ILE A 438 21.62 0.58 -11.64
C ILE A 438 21.61 0.92 -13.13
N LEU A 439 22.50 1.81 -13.58
CA LEU A 439 22.58 2.23 -14.98
C LEU A 439 22.84 1.05 -15.94
N LYS A 440 23.82 0.19 -15.62
CA LYS A 440 24.13 -1.01 -16.44
C LYS A 440 22.95 -1.99 -16.51
N ARG A 441 22.24 -2.18 -15.40
CA ARG A 441 21.05 -3.05 -15.35
C ARG A 441 19.92 -2.47 -16.19
N ARG A 442 19.67 -1.16 -16.08
CA ARG A 442 18.66 -0.46 -16.88
C ARG A 442 18.96 -0.52 -18.38
N GLU A 443 20.22 -0.37 -18.80
CA GLU A 443 20.64 -0.54 -20.20
C GLU A 443 20.31 -1.94 -20.76
N GLN A 444 20.25 -2.95 -19.90
CA GLN A 444 19.87 -4.33 -20.25
C GLN A 444 18.37 -4.59 -20.11
N GLY A 445 17.57 -3.57 -19.78
CA GLY A 445 16.13 -3.70 -19.52
C GLY A 445 15.80 -4.43 -18.21
N LEU A 446 16.76 -4.52 -17.27
CA LEU A 446 16.60 -5.16 -15.97
C LEU A 446 16.15 -4.15 -14.92
N VAL A 447 15.45 -4.63 -13.90
CA VAL A 447 14.86 -3.81 -12.85
C VAL A 447 15.77 -3.74 -11.63
N THR A 448 15.91 -2.54 -11.06
CA THR A 448 16.57 -2.30 -9.78
C THR A 448 15.71 -1.39 -8.91
N THR A 449 15.15 -1.94 -7.84
CA THR A 449 14.31 -1.25 -6.86
C THR A 449 14.98 -1.23 -5.48
N PHE A 450 14.35 -0.56 -4.53
CA PHE A 450 14.72 -0.62 -3.11
C PHE A 450 13.51 -0.96 -2.24
N TYR A 451 13.75 -1.45 -1.02
CA TYR A 451 12.68 -1.66 -0.04
C TYR A 451 13.06 -1.15 1.35
N VAL A 452 12.03 -0.84 2.11
CA VAL A 452 12.08 -0.71 3.57
C VAL A 452 11.27 -1.85 4.19
N CYS A 453 11.65 -2.24 5.40
CA CYS A 453 10.95 -3.27 6.18
C CYS A 453 11.07 -2.93 7.67
N CYS A 454 10.83 -3.92 8.53
CA CYS A 454 10.96 -3.78 9.97
C CYS A 454 12.34 -3.29 10.44
N SER A 455 13.41 -3.30 9.63
CA SER A 455 14.74 -2.85 10.07
C SER A 455 14.92 -1.33 9.99
N THR A 456 14.15 -0.66 9.15
CA THR A 456 14.23 0.79 8.91
C THR A 456 13.16 1.49 9.75
N VAL A 457 13.57 2.28 10.75
CA VAL A 457 12.61 3.00 11.60
C VAL A 457 12.01 4.20 10.86
N TYR A 458 12.80 4.88 10.03
CA TYR A 458 12.40 6.04 9.21
C TYR A 458 13.23 6.11 7.92
N PRO A 459 12.65 6.58 6.79
CA PRO A 459 11.20 6.67 6.58
C PRO A 459 10.60 5.27 6.44
N ASN A 460 9.34 5.11 6.83
CA ASN A 460 8.60 3.85 6.63
C ASN A 460 7.11 4.12 6.41
N ALA A 461 6.35 3.05 6.17
CA ALA A 461 4.90 3.06 6.07
C ALA A 461 4.27 2.18 7.17
N PHE A 462 4.75 2.31 8.42
CA PHE A 462 4.09 1.73 9.59
C PHE A 462 2.86 2.57 9.96
N THR A 463 1.90 2.01 10.70
CA THR A 463 0.73 2.80 11.18
C THR A 463 1.13 3.99 12.07
N ASN A 464 2.34 3.94 12.65
CA ASN A 464 2.89 5.01 13.48
C ASN A 464 3.91 5.91 12.75
N SER A 465 4.10 5.71 11.45
CA SER A 465 4.78 6.66 10.57
C SER A 465 3.82 7.80 10.25
N ASP A 466 4.36 9.00 10.09
CA ASP A 466 3.58 10.09 9.53
C ASP A 466 3.26 9.77 8.05
N PRO A 467 2.05 10.04 7.55
CA PRO A 467 1.67 9.73 6.17
C PRO A 467 2.66 10.23 5.11
N TYR A 468 3.27 11.41 5.27
CA TYR A 468 4.23 11.96 4.30
C TYR A 468 5.48 11.06 4.10
N GLU A 469 5.82 10.21 5.07
CA GLU A 469 6.95 9.27 4.94
C GLU A 469 6.75 8.31 3.76
N SER A 470 5.50 7.97 3.43
CA SER A 470 5.21 7.08 2.29
C SER A 470 5.49 7.75 0.94
N GLU A 471 5.23 9.05 0.81
CA GLU A 471 5.63 9.84 -0.36
C GLU A 471 7.15 10.00 -0.42
N LEU A 472 7.77 10.27 0.74
CA LEU A 472 9.21 10.45 0.88
C LEU A 472 10.01 9.23 0.38
N LEU A 473 9.49 8.01 0.57
CA LEU A 473 10.11 6.79 0.03
C LEU A 473 10.22 6.87 -1.50
N CYS A 474 9.17 7.27 -2.21
CA CYS A 474 9.22 7.38 -3.67
C CYS A 474 10.15 8.50 -4.14
N VAL A 475 10.15 9.65 -3.45
CA VAL A 475 11.08 10.76 -3.74
C VAL A 475 12.53 10.33 -3.53
N TYR A 476 12.81 9.58 -2.46
CA TYR A 476 14.12 8.96 -2.24
C TYR A 476 14.50 8.02 -3.39
N GLY A 477 13.55 7.20 -3.86
CA GLY A 477 13.72 6.34 -5.04
C GLY A 477 14.15 7.11 -6.28
N VAL A 478 13.46 8.21 -6.60
CA VAL A 478 13.78 9.11 -7.72
C VAL A 478 15.15 9.75 -7.55
N ALA A 479 15.46 10.24 -6.35
CA ALA A 479 16.74 10.86 -6.04
C ALA A 479 17.89 9.88 -6.23
N CYS A 480 17.74 8.63 -5.77
CA CYS A 480 18.73 7.58 -5.90
C CYS A 480 18.74 6.86 -7.26
N ASP A 481 17.90 7.30 -8.20
CA ASP A 481 17.77 6.74 -9.54
C ASP A 481 17.30 5.28 -9.55
N TYR A 482 16.53 4.82 -8.57
CA TYR A 482 15.90 3.50 -8.61
C TYR A 482 14.73 3.46 -9.62
N ASP A 483 14.42 2.27 -10.14
CA ASP A 483 13.30 2.08 -11.07
C ASP A 483 11.93 2.06 -10.36
N GLY A 484 11.93 1.96 -9.03
CA GLY A 484 10.72 1.89 -8.20
C GLY A 484 11.03 1.40 -6.79
N MET A 485 10.01 0.87 -6.11
CA MET A 485 10.13 0.35 -4.75
C MET A 485 9.31 -0.91 -4.54
N LEU A 486 9.75 -1.70 -3.55
CA LEU A 486 9.04 -2.86 -3.05
C LEU A 486 8.65 -2.66 -1.59
N ARG A 487 7.48 -3.17 -1.21
CA ARG A 487 7.12 -3.39 0.19
C ARG A 487 6.48 -4.76 0.33
N TRP A 488 6.94 -5.53 1.31
CA TRP A 488 6.64 -6.96 1.41
C TRP A 488 5.18 -7.31 1.72
N ALA A 489 4.32 -6.33 2.06
CA ALA A 489 2.95 -6.63 2.42
C ALA A 489 1.95 -5.53 2.04
N TYR A 490 1.10 -5.85 1.07
CA TYR A 490 -0.08 -5.07 0.71
C TYR A 490 -1.19 -5.26 1.75
N ASN A 491 -1.54 -6.52 2.06
CA ASN A 491 -2.74 -6.87 2.82
C ASN A 491 -2.61 -8.12 3.73
N SER A 492 -1.42 -8.41 4.28
CA SER A 492 -1.23 -9.51 5.25
C SER A 492 -1.76 -9.12 6.64
N TRP A 493 -3.08 -9.05 6.80
CA TRP A 493 -3.70 -8.48 8.00
C TRP A 493 -3.48 -9.29 9.28
N PRO A 494 -3.36 -8.63 10.46
CA PRO A 494 -3.56 -9.28 11.76
C PRO A 494 -5.04 -9.71 11.94
N SER A 495 -5.40 -10.19 13.13
CA SER A 495 -6.74 -10.73 13.40
C SER A 495 -7.88 -9.71 13.21
N ARG A 496 -7.64 -8.42 13.54
CA ARG A 496 -8.62 -7.32 13.45
C ARG A 496 -7.95 -6.02 12.99
N PRO A 497 -7.51 -5.93 11.73
CA PRO A 497 -6.70 -4.82 11.22
C PRO A 497 -7.39 -3.46 11.34
N GLU A 498 -8.73 -3.41 11.25
CA GLU A 498 -9.52 -2.18 11.38
C GLU A 498 -9.47 -1.59 12.79
N TYR A 499 -9.22 -2.43 13.81
CA TYR A 499 -9.20 -2.05 15.22
C TYR A 499 -7.77 -1.93 15.78
N ASP A 500 -6.91 -2.91 15.47
CA ASP A 500 -5.55 -3.00 16.01
C ASP A 500 -4.56 -3.50 14.96
N SER A 501 -3.62 -2.61 14.59
CA SER A 501 -2.59 -2.84 13.58
C SER A 501 -1.34 -3.52 14.14
N ARG A 502 -1.28 -3.73 15.47
CA ARG A 502 -0.14 -4.36 16.13
C ARG A 502 -0.08 -5.85 15.81
N PHE A 503 1.13 -6.37 15.78
CA PHE A 503 1.38 -7.78 15.52
C PHE A 503 2.42 -8.35 16.49
N ARG A 504 2.58 -9.67 16.51
CA ARG A 504 3.46 -10.36 17.48
C ARG A 504 4.96 -10.11 17.28
N ARG A 505 5.40 -9.59 16.13
CA ARG A 505 6.81 -9.56 15.73
C ARG A 505 7.34 -8.17 15.37
N TRP A 506 6.63 -7.46 14.50
CA TRP A 506 7.09 -6.21 13.91
C TRP A 506 6.31 -5.00 14.41
N ALA A 507 6.82 -3.80 14.15
CA ALA A 507 6.10 -2.55 14.37
C ALA A 507 4.70 -2.58 13.72
N SER A 508 3.74 -1.95 14.37
CA SER A 508 2.35 -1.91 13.93
C SER A 508 2.20 -1.42 12.48
N GLY A 509 1.39 -2.13 11.70
CA GLY A 509 1.17 -1.81 10.28
C GLY A 509 2.25 -2.32 9.32
N ASP A 510 3.31 -3.00 9.81
CA ASP A 510 4.32 -3.54 8.90
C ASP A 510 3.73 -4.56 7.92
N THR A 511 2.68 -5.28 8.33
CA THR A 511 2.10 -6.39 7.58
C THR A 511 1.01 -5.97 6.57
N TYR A 512 0.66 -4.68 6.47
CA TYR A 512 -0.35 -4.22 5.50
C TYR A 512 -0.32 -2.71 5.32
N ILE A 513 -0.76 -2.26 4.15
CA ILE A 513 -0.94 -0.83 3.84
C ILE A 513 -2.38 -0.47 3.48
N VAL A 514 -3.24 -1.45 3.19
CA VAL A 514 -4.69 -1.24 2.97
C VAL A 514 -5.52 -2.05 3.96
N TYR A 515 -6.78 -1.70 4.15
CA TYR A 515 -7.68 -2.30 5.13
C TYR A 515 -8.78 -3.14 4.46
N PRO A 516 -9.42 -4.06 5.21
CA PRO A 516 -10.56 -4.80 4.68
C PRO A 516 -11.73 -3.91 4.23
N GLY A 517 -12.58 -4.46 3.37
CA GLY A 517 -13.62 -3.72 2.65
C GLY A 517 -13.08 -2.82 1.54
N ALA A 518 -11.88 -3.14 1.00
CA ALA A 518 -11.15 -2.32 0.04
C ALA A 518 -11.09 -0.85 0.49
N ARG A 519 -10.66 -0.65 1.73
CA ARG A 519 -10.43 0.67 2.33
C ARG A 519 -8.97 1.05 2.17
N SER A 520 -8.74 2.25 1.66
CA SER A 520 -7.39 2.80 1.57
C SER A 520 -6.85 3.19 2.95
N SER A 521 -5.59 3.59 3.02
CA SER A 521 -5.00 4.21 4.20
C SER A 521 -4.32 5.53 3.82
N ALA A 522 -4.13 6.42 4.79
CA ALA A 522 -3.37 7.66 4.58
C ALA A 522 -1.97 7.35 4.03
N ARG A 523 -1.33 6.28 4.52
CA ARG A 523 -0.04 5.80 4.02
C ARG A 523 -0.09 5.37 2.55
N PHE A 524 -1.13 4.63 2.16
CA PHE A 524 -1.29 4.17 0.78
C PHE A 524 -1.59 5.34 -0.18
N GLU A 525 -2.42 6.30 0.24
CA GLU A 525 -2.70 7.50 -0.57
C GLU A 525 -1.42 8.33 -0.77
N ARG A 526 -0.62 8.55 0.28
CA ARG A 526 0.65 9.28 0.16
C ARG A 526 1.72 8.50 -0.61
N LEU A 527 1.69 7.16 -0.58
CA LEU A 527 2.50 6.32 -1.47
C LEU A 527 2.14 6.58 -2.95
N ILE A 528 0.84 6.66 -3.28
CA ILE A 528 0.38 6.98 -4.64
C ILE A 528 0.88 8.35 -5.07
N ASP A 529 0.75 9.37 -4.21
CA ASP A 529 1.26 10.73 -4.49
C ASP A 529 2.76 10.70 -4.84
N GLY A 530 3.54 9.85 -4.14
CA GLY A 530 4.96 9.63 -4.42
C GLY A 530 5.25 8.91 -5.75
N VAL A 531 4.41 7.94 -6.13
CA VAL A 531 4.50 7.28 -7.44
C VAL A 531 4.19 8.28 -8.56
N GLU A 532 3.14 9.08 -8.41
CA GLU A 532 2.77 10.13 -9.37
C GLU A 532 3.86 11.21 -9.48
N PHE A 533 4.48 11.61 -8.36
CA PHE A 533 5.66 12.48 -8.36
C PHE A 533 6.78 11.92 -9.25
N SER A 534 7.11 10.64 -9.10
CA SER A 534 8.14 9.98 -9.92
C SER A 534 7.81 10.03 -11.41
N GLU A 535 6.56 9.76 -11.76
CA GLU A 535 6.10 9.79 -13.15
C GLU A 535 6.12 11.20 -13.76
N LYS A 536 5.75 12.23 -13.01
CA LYS A 536 5.87 13.63 -13.46
C LYS A 536 7.33 14.00 -13.69
N VAL A 537 8.22 13.70 -12.74
CA VAL A 537 9.67 13.95 -12.89
C VAL A 537 10.20 13.24 -14.12
N ARG A 538 9.82 11.98 -14.35
CA ARG A 538 10.19 11.22 -15.56
C ARG A 538 9.68 11.88 -16.84
N VAL A 539 8.41 12.28 -16.89
CA VAL A 539 7.83 12.96 -18.06
C VAL A 539 8.58 14.25 -18.36
N LEU A 540 8.84 15.07 -17.34
CA LEU A 540 9.58 16.33 -17.51
C LEU A 540 11.02 16.09 -17.97
N ARG A 541 11.76 15.17 -17.32
CA ARG A 541 13.13 14.79 -17.73
C ARG A 541 13.19 14.27 -19.17
N THR A 542 12.19 13.50 -19.59
CA THR A 542 12.15 12.92 -20.94
C THR A 542 11.87 13.98 -22.01
N LYS A 543 10.91 14.87 -21.76
CA LYS A 543 10.48 15.88 -22.74
C LYS A 543 11.40 17.10 -22.79
N TYR A 544 11.99 17.48 -21.67
CA TYR A 544 12.68 18.76 -21.49
C TYR A 544 14.09 18.59 -20.90
N ALA A 545 14.77 17.51 -21.26
CA ALA A 545 16.12 17.20 -20.79
C ALA A 545 17.07 18.41 -20.93
N GLY A 546 17.71 18.82 -19.83
CA GLY A 546 18.66 19.92 -19.81
C GLY A 546 18.05 21.32 -19.83
N HIS A 547 16.72 21.46 -19.78
CA HIS A 547 16.06 22.77 -19.71
C HIS A 547 16.31 23.46 -18.36
N GLU A 548 16.56 24.77 -18.38
CA GLU A 548 16.91 25.58 -17.20
C GLU A 548 15.85 25.51 -16.09
N ALA A 549 14.56 25.45 -16.46
CA ALA A 549 13.44 25.34 -15.53
C ALA A 549 13.49 24.08 -14.64
N LEU A 550 14.22 23.03 -15.04
CA LEU A 550 14.37 21.80 -14.25
C LEU A 550 15.50 21.90 -13.21
N LYS A 551 16.43 22.85 -13.34
CA LYS A 551 17.62 22.90 -12.45
C LYS A 551 17.25 22.98 -10.96
N PRO A 552 16.33 23.85 -10.51
CA PRO A 552 15.98 23.93 -9.09
C PRO A 552 15.41 22.62 -8.54
N LEU A 553 14.56 21.94 -9.32
CA LEU A 553 14.01 20.63 -8.98
C LEU A 553 15.11 19.58 -8.85
N GLU A 554 16.03 19.51 -9.82
CA GLU A 554 17.15 18.56 -9.82
C GLU A 554 18.14 18.82 -8.67
N GLU A 555 18.33 20.07 -8.27
CA GLU A 555 19.14 20.44 -7.12
C GLU A 555 18.47 20.02 -5.80
N ALA A 556 17.17 20.29 -5.64
CA ALA A 556 16.41 19.88 -4.46
C ALA A 556 16.35 18.34 -4.32
N LEU A 557 16.20 17.60 -5.42
CA LEU A 557 16.21 16.13 -5.41
C LEU A 557 17.52 15.54 -4.87
N ARG A 558 18.66 16.24 -5.02
CA ARG A 558 19.95 15.76 -4.49
C ARG A 558 20.01 15.79 -2.96
N GLU A 559 19.15 16.56 -2.30
CA GLU A 559 19.07 16.63 -0.83
C GLU A 559 18.54 15.32 -0.20
N PHE A 560 17.91 14.45 -1.00
CA PHE A 560 17.33 13.17 -0.57
C PHE A 560 18.27 11.98 -0.80
N LYS A 561 19.46 12.20 -1.37
CA LYS A 561 20.45 11.13 -1.57
C LYS A 561 21.23 10.86 -0.28
N ASN A 562 21.34 9.60 0.11
CA ASN A 562 22.36 9.17 1.07
C ASN A 562 23.73 9.19 0.38
N TYR A 563 24.62 10.12 0.71
CA TYR A 563 26.00 10.05 0.25
C TYR A 563 26.73 8.91 0.99
N LYS A 564 27.46 8.07 0.25
CA LYS A 564 28.25 6.97 0.83
C LYS A 564 29.09 7.49 2.00
N ILE A 565 28.93 6.87 3.16
CA ILE A 565 29.79 7.04 4.32
C ILE A 565 31.21 6.65 3.90
N VAL A 566 32.08 7.64 3.66
CA VAL A 566 33.52 7.41 3.56
C VAL A 566 34.05 7.43 5.00
N GLU A 567 34.80 6.38 5.36
CA GLU A 567 35.39 6.14 6.69
C GLU A 567 35.62 7.42 7.53
N GLY A 568 34.78 7.62 8.55
CA GLY A 568 35.06 8.53 9.66
C GLY A 568 34.54 9.98 9.54
N ASN A 569 33.90 10.38 8.45
CA ASN A 569 33.19 11.67 8.37
C ASN A 569 31.77 11.44 7.85
N SER A 570 30.79 11.41 8.75
CA SER A 570 29.41 11.65 8.33
C SER A 570 29.32 13.10 7.86
N ASP A 571 28.68 13.32 6.71
CA ASP A 571 28.01 14.60 6.50
C ASP A 571 26.58 14.43 7.08
N PRO A 572 26.33 14.82 8.34
CA PRO A 572 25.08 14.55 9.05
C PRO A 572 23.84 15.20 8.41
N ILE A 573 23.99 15.95 7.31
CA ILE A 573 22.95 16.76 6.67
C ILE A 573 22.11 15.96 5.64
N SER A 574 22.56 14.76 5.22
CA SER A 574 21.98 14.00 4.09
C SER A 574 21.56 12.55 4.39
N ASP A 575 21.54 12.12 5.64
CA ASP A 575 21.04 10.78 6.00
C ASP A 575 19.51 10.80 6.05
N ILE A 576 18.85 10.18 5.05
CA ILE A 576 17.39 10.06 4.97
C ILE A 576 16.78 9.37 6.20
N ASN A 577 17.56 8.60 6.97
CA ASN A 577 17.10 7.92 8.17
C ASN A 577 17.15 8.82 9.41
N ASN A 578 17.77 10.00 9.32
CA ASN A 578 17.80 10.97 10.40
C ASN A 578 16.47 11.73 10.48
N MET A 579 15.61 11.31 11.41
CA MET A 579 14.29 11.89 11.67
C MET A 579 14.31 13.35 12.14
N GLU A 580 15.45 13.85 12.64
CA GLU A 580 15.57 15.22 13.15
C GLU A 580 15.73 16.25 12.02
N LEU A 581 15.93 15.79 10.78
CA LEU A 581 16.01 16.67 9.62
C LEU A 581 14.59 17.09 9.16
N PRO A 582 14.44 18.30 8.58
CA PRO A 582 13.14 18.87 8.20
C PRO A 582 12.61 18.26 6.89
N TRP A 583 12.39 16.93 6.88
CA TRP A 583 12.04 16.19 5.68
C TRP A 583 10.67 16.58 5.13
N ARG A 584 9.72 16.93 5.98
CA ARG A 584 8.40 17.41 5.54
C ARG A 584 8.53 18.73 4.79
N GLU A 585 9.34 19.66 5.28
CA GLU A 585 9.60 20.95 4.62
C GLU A 585 10.38 20.76 3.31
N ARG A 586 11.37 19.83 3.29
CA ARG A 586 12.09 19.47 2.06
C ARG A 586 11.16 18.83 1.02
N LEU A 587 10.25 17.96 1.45
CA LEU A 587 9.26 17.31 0.59
C LEU A 587 8.30 18.34 -0.01
N ALA A 588 7.76 19.23 0.81
CA ALA A 588 6.93 20.34 0.35
C ALA A 588 7.67 21.25 -0.66
N LYS A 589 8.94 21.56 -0.39
CA LYS A 589 9.80 22.34 -1.31
C LYS A 589 9.94 21.64 -2.66
N VAL A 590 10.27 20.35 -2.70
CA VAL A 590 10.48 19.64 -3.98
C VAL A 590 9.18 19.49 -4.77
N ASN A 591 8.04 19.28 -4.10
CA ASN A 591 6.72 19.27 -4.74
C ASN A 591 6.36 20.61 -5.37
N ASN A 592 6.62 21.72 -4.66
CA ASN A 592 6.40 23.06 -5.21
C ASN A 592 7.28 23.32 -6.43
N LEU A 593 8.57 22.98 -6.36
CA LEU A 593 9.50 23.13 -7.49
C LEU A 593 9.09 22.28 -8.69
N LEU A 594 8.52 21.08 -8.46
CA LEU A 594 7.97 20.25 -9.53
C LEU A 594 6.80 20.94 -10.22
N ILE A 595 5.87 21.53 -9.47
CA ILE A 595 4.74 22.28 -10.03
C ILE A 595 5.22 23.54 -10.77
N GLU A 596 6.16 24.31 -10.20
CA GLU A 596 6.74 25.49 -10.84
C GLU A 596 7.41 25.14 -12.18
N ALA A 597 8.25 24.09 -12.20
CA ALA A 597 8.86 23.60 -13.42
C ALA A 597 7.81 23.14 -14.45
N SER A 598 6.75 22.46 -13.99
CA SER A 598 5.66 22.01 -14.85
C SER A 598 4.94 23.16 -15.55
N LYS A 599 4.70 24.27 -14.84
CA LYS A 599 4.07 25.48 -15.38
C LYS A 599 4.98 26.18 -16.37
N ALA A 600 6.25 26.40 -16.00
CA ALA A 600 7.24 27.05 -16.86
C ALA A 600 7.49 26.30 -18.19
N LEU A 601 7.29 24.98 -18.20
CA LEU A 601 7.46 24.12 -19.38
C LEU A 601 6.16 23.90 -20.18
N ALA A 602 5.04 24.41 -19.68
CA ALA A 602 3.73 24.32 -20.33
C ALA A 602 3.29 25.61 -21.04
N GLU A 603 4.05 26.70 -20.86
CA GLU A 603 4.04 27.93 -21.66
C GLU A 603 4.82 27.74 -22.97
#